data_AF-A0A8X7C0Y1-F1
#
_entry.id   AF-A0A8X7C0Y1-F1
#
_cell.length_a   1.000
_cell.length_b   1.000
_cell.length_c   1.000
_cell.angle_alpha   90.00
_cell.angle_beta   90.00
_cell.angle_gamma   90.00
#
_symmetry.space_group_name_H-M   'P 1'
#
loop_
_entity.id
_entity.type
_entity.pdbx_description
1 polymer ?
#
loop_
_entity_poly.entity_id
_entity_poly.type
_entity_poly.pdbx_seq_one_letter_code
_entity_poly.pdbx_strand_id
1 'polypeptide(L)'
;MDPLISFSLTVENRSGDNEEVEIATKKCSYLVTFYEKLLDDISELSSVTPTNISDSIMNIMKNYASIQSGKLPEDIDYNDISNCLGYLHRYAACHTALVWVTLTTVFNSSLSSVLTPKFSGNGLDVMFLGGGPGNDFVGFLNALYGKHKNLLYIYVTVVDRKTGWNNIFLKTIEKLKEGDYGPSSRIFEDVCVIPTFIDFDLKNSVEQNDNLKTKLQNASIVFLVKFLSHVSDNDKLLVLQI
;
A
#
# COMPACT_ATOMS: atom_id res chain seq x y z
N MET A 1 -17.65 -25.28 9.28
CA MET A 1 -16.76 -25.26 8.10
C MET A 1 -17.37 -24.24 7.15
N ASP A 2 -17.03 -22.97 7.34
CA ASP A 2 -17.48 -21.89 6.46
C ASP A 2 -16.49 -21.70 5.31
N PRO A 3 -16.98 -21.37 4.10
CA PRO A 3 -16.12 -21.19 2.96
C PRO A 3 -15.43 -19.81 3.08
N LEU A 4 -14.10 -19.83 3.22
CA LEU A 4 -13.28 -18.69 2.81
C LEU A 4 -13.71 -18.31 1.38
N ILE A 5 -14.18 -17.09 1.21
CA ILE A 5 -14.58 -16.53 -0.08
C ILE A 5 -13.33 -16.52 -0.96
N SER A 6 -13.20 -17.52 -1.85
CA SER A 6 -12.05 -17.62 -2.74
C SER A 6 -12.02 -16.44 -3.68
N PHE A 7 -10.90 -15.74 -3.72
CA PHE A 7 -10.61 -14.72 -4.74
C PHE A 7 -10.52 -15.41 -6.11
N SER A 8 -11.54 -15.25 -6.97
CA SER A 8 -11.47 -15.66 -8.37
C SER A 8 -11.36 -14.40 -9.24
N LEU A 9 -10.16 -14.15 -9.76
CA LEU A 9 -9.92 -13.14 -10.81
C LEU A 9 -10.37 -13.74 -12.15
N THR A 10 -11.60 -13.48 -12.58
CA THR A 10 -12.05 -13.88 -13.91
C THR A 10 -11.65 -12.82 -14.93
N VAL A 11 -10.67 -13.13 -15.78
CA VAL A 11 -10.25 -12.27 -16.90
C VAL A 11 -10.70 -12.96 -18.20
N GLU A 12 -11.41 -12.24 -19.07
CA GLU A 12 -11.94 -12.78 -20.33
C GLU A 12 -10.82 -13.05 -21.33
N ASN A 13 -10.77 -14.29 -21.85
CA ASN A 13 -9.72 -14.83 -22.72
C ASN A 13 -9.67 -14.20 -24.12
N ARG A 14 -8.50 -13.69 -24.55
CA ARG A 14 -8.10 -13.68 -25.97
C ARG A 14 -6.83 -14.50 -26.17
N SER A 15 -6.72 -15.16 -27.33
CA SER A 15 -5.81 -16.28 -27.59
C SER A 15 -4.30 -15.94 -27.69
N GLY A 16 -3.90 -14.69 -27.41
CA GLY A 16 -2.50 -14.29 -27.18
C GLY A 16 -2.16 -14.07 -25.71
N ASP A 17 -3.15 -14.14 -24.82
CA ASP A 17 -3.05 -13.70 -23.43
C ASP A 17 -2.64 -14.83 -22.48
N ASN A 18 -2.55 -16.10 -22.91
CA ASN A 18 -2.39 -17.23 -21.98
C ASN A 18 -1.07 -17.20 -21.19
N GLU A 19 0.05 -16.81 -21.82
CA GLU A 19 1.35 -16.73 -21.13
C GLU A 19 1.44 -15.48 -20.24
N GLU A 20 0.93 -14.33 -20.71
CA GLU A 20 0.86 -13.11 -19.89
C GLU A 20 -0.11 -13.24 -18.71
N VAL A 21 -1.23 -13.95 -18.90
CA VAL A 21 -2.23 -14.26 -17.86
C VAL A 21 -1.68 -15.29 -16.87
N GLU A 22 -0.94 -16.31 -17.30
CA GLU A 22 -0.30 -17.25 -16.39
C GLU A 22 0.78 -16.57 -15.54
N ILE A 23 1.60 -15.70 -16.18
CA ILE A 23 2.59 -14.87 -15.49
C ILE A 23 1.90 -13.90 -14.52
N ALA A 24 0.83 -13.22 -14.92
CA ALA A 24 0.09 -12.29 -14.06
C ALA A 24 -0.59 -13.02 -12.88
N THR A 25 -1.18 -14.19 -13.14
CA THR A 25 -1.81 -15.03 -12.10
C THR A 25 -0.79 -15.50 -11.07
N LYS A 26 0.38 -15.98 -11.52
CA LYS A 26 1.48 -16.40 -10.63
C LYS A 26 2.14 -15.21 -9.91
N LYS A 27 2.15 -14.03 -10.53
CA LYS A 27 2.63 -12.78 -9.94
C LYS A 27 1.68 -12.24 -8.87
N CYS A 28 0.38 -12.42 -9.02
CA CYS A 28 -0.59 -11.99 -8.02
C CYS A 28 -0.76 -13.01 -6.88
N SER A 29 -0.45 -14.28 -7.09
CA SER A 29 -0.66 -15.32 -6.08
C SER A 29 0.15 -15.09 -4.81
N TYR A 30 1.43 -14.71 -4.90
CA TYR A 30 2.24 -14.45 -3.70
C TYR A 30 1.77 -13.21 -2.92
N LEU A 31 1.20 -12.20 -3.60
CA LEU A 31 0.61 -11.03 -2.94
C LEU A 31 -0.63 -11.42 -2.14
N VAL A 32 -1.49 -12.27 -2.72
CA VAL A 32 -2.67 -12.80 -2.02
C VAL A 32 -2.22 -13.60 -0.80
N THR A 33 -1.29 -14.55 -0.97
CA THR A 33 -0.76 -15.36 0.14
C THR A 33 -0.10 -14.50 1.23
N PHE A 34 0.63 -13.44 0.85
CA PHE A 34 1.20 -12.49 1.81
C PHE A 34 0.12 -11.85 2.69
N TYR A 35 -0.93 -11.30 2.07
CA TYR A 35 -1.98 -10.61 2.82
C TYR A 35 -2.89 -11.56 3.59
N GLU A 36 -3.12 -12.78 3.09
CA GLU A 36 -3.80 -13.83 3.86
C GLU A 36 -3.02 -14.16 5.13
N LYS A 37 -1.70 -14.35 5.04
CA LYS A 37 -0.86 -14.64 6.21
C LYS A 37 -0.69 -13.46 7.16
N LEU A 38 -0.56 -12.25 6.63
CA LEU A 38 -0.57 -11.05 7.46
C LEU A 38 -1.90 -10.92 8.22
N LEU A 39 -3.03 -11.22 7.56
CA LEU A 39 -4.35 -11.16 8.16
C LEU A 39 -4.52 -12.25 9.23
N ASP A 40 -4.11 -13.48 8.97
CA ASP A 40 -4.13 -14.59 9.94
C ASP A 40 -3.40 -14.18 11.23
N ASP A 41 -2.15 -13.73 11.10
CA ASP A 41 -1.30 -13.38 12.25
C ASP A 41 -1.89 -12.24 13.07
N ILE A 42 -2.36 -11.17 12.42
CA ILE A 42 -2.92 -10.01 13.14
C ILE A 42 -4.26 -10.39 13.78
N SER A 43 -5.10 -11.18 13.11
CA SER A 43 -6.40 -11.61 13.65
C SER A 43 -6.23 -12.45 14.92
N GLU A 44 -5.27 -13.37 14.91
CA GLU A 44 -4.95 -14.22 16.06
C GLU A 44 -4.44 -13.38 17.26
N LEU A 45 -3.54 -12.43 17.01
CA LEU A 45 -2.98 -11.54 18.04
C LEU A 45 -4.01 -10.57 18.63
N SER A 46 -5.01 -10.16 17.84
CA SER A 46 -6.00 -9.14 18.24
C SER A 46 -7.35 -9.73 18.67
N SER A 47 -7.49 -11.05 18.66
CA SER A 47 -8.75 -11.75 18.97
C SER A 47 -9.94 -11.29 18.11
N VAL A 48 -9.68 -10.85 16.87
CA VAL A 48 -10.73 -10.44 15.93
C VAL A 48 -11.30 -11.68 15.26
N THR A 49 -12.62 -11.84 15.30
CA THR A 49 -13.28 -13.02 14.73
C THR A 49 -13.52 -12.87 13.23
N PRO A 50 -13.68 -13.97 12.47
CA PRO A 50 -14.07 -13.91 11.06
C PRO A 50 -15.36 -13.12 10.80
N THR A 51 -16.32 -13.16 11.74
CA THR A 51 -17.55 -12.37 11.67
C THR A 51 -17.26 -10.87 11.72
N ASN A 52 -16.37 -10.42 12.61
CA ASN A 52 -15.99 -9.01 12.68
C ASN A 52 -15.34 -8.54 11.37
N ILE A 53 -14.46 -9.35 10.78
CA ILE A 53 -13.82 -9.04 9.49
C ILE A 53 -14.87 -8.95 8.38
N SER A 54 -15.81 -9.90 8.33
CA SER A 54 -16.89 -9.91 7.35
C SER A 54 -17.79 -8.67 7.45
N ASP A 55 -18.20 -8.30 8.67
CA ASP A 55 -19.01 -7.12 8.93
C ASP A 55 -18.27 -5.84 8.52
N SER A 56 -16.97 -5.73 8.86
CA SER A 56 -16.12 -4.63 8.41
C SER A 56 -15.99 -4.57 6.89
N ILE A 57 -15.82 -5.70 6.20
CA ILE A 57 -15.80 -5.74 4.71
C ILE A 57 -17.11 -5.20 4.15
N MET A 58 -18.25 -5.65 4.66
CA MET A 58 -19.57 -5.19 4.20
C MET A 58 -19.74 -3.69 4.43
N ASN A 59 -19.35 -3.18 5.61
CA ASN A 59 -19.41 -1.77 5.93
C ASN A 59 -18.54 -0.93 4.99
N ILE A 60 -17.29 -1.35 4.78
CA ILE A 60 -16.36 -0.68 3.87
C ILE A 60 -16.93 -0.68 2.44
N MET A 61 -17.39 -1.82 1.94
CA MET A 61 -17.97 -1.93 0.59
C MET A 61 -19.17 -1.02 0.41
N LYS A 62 -20.08 -0.97 1.39
CA LYS A 62 -21.25 -0.07 1.36
C LYS A 62 -20.84 1.39 1.28
N ASN A 63 -19.81 1.79 2.05
CA ASN A 63 -19.29 3.15 2.05
C ASN A 63 -18.67 3.53 0.70
N TYR A 64 -17.82 2.68 0.13
CA TYR A 64 -17.22 2.93 -1.19
C TYR A 64 -18.23 2.93 -2.33
N ALA A 65 -19.25 2.06 -2.29
CA ALA A 65 -20.31 2.03 -3.30
C ALA A 65 -21.20 3.29 -3.29
N SER A 66 -21.17 4.04 -2.19
CA SER A 66 -22.03 5.20 -1.96
C SER A 66 -21.25 6.53 -2.06
N ILE A 67 -20.05 6.53 -2.64
CA ILE A 67 -19.27 7.75 -2.86
C ILE A 67 -20.05 8.71 -3.75
N GLN A 68 -20.22 9.94 -3.29
CA GLN A 68 -20.79 11.03 -4.08
C GLN A 68 -19.83 12.22 -4.07
N SER A 69 -19.53 12.76 -5.25
CA SER A 69 -18.62 13.92 -5.42
C SER A 69 -17.26 13.76 -4.72
N GLY A 70 -16.68 12.56 -4.79
CA GLY A 70 -15.38 12.24 -4.18
C GLY A 70 -15.40 12.15 -2.65
N LYS A 71 -16.59 12.13 -2.02
CA LYS A 71 -16.76 12.04 -0.58
C LYS A 71 -17.39 10.70 -0.19
N LEU A 72 -16.78 10.03 0.79
CA LEU A 72 -17.38 8.89 1.46
C LEU A 72 -18.57 9.37 2.31
N PRO A 73 -19.67 8.60 2.38
CA PRO A 73 -20.83 8.97 3.20
C PRO A 73 -20.46 9.00 4.70
N GLU A 74 -19.61 8.07 5.16
CA GLU A 74 -19.05 8.03 6.50
C GLU A 74 -17.53 7.82 6.45
N ASP A 75 -16.81 8.43 7.40
CA ASP A 75 -15.38 8.21 7.55
C ASP A 75 -15.16 6.91 8.32
N ILE A 76 -14.60 5.90 7.64
CA ILE A 76 -14.32 4.60 8.26
C ILE A 76 -13.29 4.80 9.38
N ASP A 77 -13.60 4.27 10.57
CA ASP A 77 -12.69 4.33 11.70
C ASP A 77 -11.65 3.20 11.60
N TYR A 78 -10.51 3.51 10.99
CA TYR A 78 -9.37 2.62 10.93
C TYR A 78 -8.51 2.64 12.22
N ASN A 79 -9.00 3.22 13.31
CA ASN A 79 -8.47 2.91 14.65
C ASN A 79 -9.08 1.61 15.21
N ASP A 80 -10.21 1.16 14.66
CA ASP A 80 -10.76 -0.17 14.89
C ASP A 80 -10.00 -1.20 14.03
N ILE A 81 -9.36 -2.16 14.71
CA ILE A 81 -8.60 -3.24 14.10
C ILE A 81 -9.44 -4.09 13.12
N SER A 82 -10.73 -4.26 13.38
CA SER A 82 -11.63 -5.02 12.50
C SER A 82 -11.76 -4.33 11.14
N ASN A 83 -11.84 -3.00 11.14
CA ASN A 83 -11.88 -2.21 9.90
C ASN A 83 -10.55 -2.27 9.15
N CYS A 84 -9.42 -2.27 9.87
CA CYS A 84 -8.10 -2.48 9.27
C CYS A 84 -8.01 -3.84 8.57
N LEU A 85 -8.44 -4.92 9.25
CA LEU A 85 -8.41 -6.27 8.71
C LEU A 85 -9.39 -6.45 7.55
N GLY A 86 -10.58 -5.86 7.63
CA GLY A 86 -11.54 -5.84 6.52
C GLY A 86 -10.99 -5.14 5.28
N TYR A 87 -10.27 -4.03 5.46
CA TYR A 87 -9.59 -3.33 4.36
C TYR A 87 -8.44 -4.17 3.78
N LEU A 88 -7.61 -4.77 4.64
CA LEU A 88 -6.52 -5.64 4.20
C LEU A 88 -7.05 -6.77 3.32
N HIS A 89 -8.06 -7.48 3.82
CA HIS A 89 -8.72 -8.57 3.10
C HIS A 89 -9.27 -8.09 1.73
N ARG A 90 -9.97 -6.95 1.72
CA ARG A 90 -10.71 -6.52 0.54
C ARG A 90 -9.84 -5.89 -0.54
N TYR A 91 -8.85 -5.09 -0.15
CA TYR A 91 -8.19 -4.15 -1.06
C TYR A 91 -6.67 -4.25 -1.10
N ALA A 92 -6.00 -4.87 -0.13
CA ALA A 92 -4.55 -4.73 -0.04
C ALA A 92 -3.80 -5.33 -1.21
N ALA A 93 -4.13 -6.58 -1.59
CA ALA A 93 -3.48 -7.25 -2.71
C ALA A 93 -3.64 -6.49 -4.05
N CYS A 94 -4.85 -6.03 -4.36
CA CYS A 94 -5.10 -5.31 -5.61
C CYS A 94 -4.46 -3.91 -5.62
N HIS A 95 -4.45 -3.21 -4.48
CA HIS A 95 -3.77 -1.93 -4.33
C HIS A 95 -2.26 -2.05 -4.46
N THR A 96 -1.66 -3.10 -3.89
CA THR A 96 -0.25 -3.42 -4.08
C THR A 96 0.06 -3.73 -5.54
N ALA A 97 -0.75 -4.56 -6.19
CA ALA A 97 -0.59 -4.92 -7.60
C ALA A 97 -0.64 -3.68 -8.50
N LEU A 98 -1.57 -2.74 -8.25
CA LEU A 98 -1.66 -1.48 -8.97
C LEU A 98 -0.33 -0.71 -8.94
N VAL A 99 0.21 -0.47 -7.74
CA VAL A 99 1.48 0.27 -7.57
C VAL A 99 2.65 -0.47 -8.22
N TRP A 100 2.70 -1.79 -8.05
CA TRP A 100 3.75 -2.61 -8.64
C TRP A 100 3.75 -2.53 -10.18
N VAL A 101 2.59 -2.70 -10.82
CA VAL A 101 2.45 -2.62 -12.28
C VAL A 101 2.82 -1.22 -12.78
N THR A 102 2.31 -0.17 -12.13
CA THR A 102 2.63 1.22 -12.48
C THR A 102 4.13 1.49 -12.39
N LEU A 103 4.78 1.15 -11.28
CA LEU A 103 6.20 1.41 -11.09
C LEU A 103 7.09 0.56 -11.99
N THR A 104 6.73 -0.69 -12.25
CA THR A 104 7.44 -1.53 -13.22
C THR A 104 7.42 -0.89 -14.60
N THR A 105 6.27 -0.33 -15.00
CA THR A 105 6.12 0.40 -16.27
C THR A 105 7.01 1.63 -16.30
N VAL A 106 7.00 2.43 -15.22
CA VAL A 106 7.86 3.62 -15.09
C VAL A 106 9.34 3.23 -15.17
N PHE A 107 9.78 2.21 -14.45
CA PHE A 107 11.17 1.74 -14.44
C PHE A 107 11.65 1.11 -15.75
N ASN A 108 10.73 0.68 -16.62
CA ASN A 108 11.06 0.16 -17.94
C ASN A 108 10.86 1.20 -19.06
N SER A 109 10.41 2.42 -18.72
CA SER A 109 10.22 3.52 -19.65
C SER A 109 11.46 4.44 -19.71
N SER A 110 11.42 5.46 -20.56
CA SER A 110 12.42 6.53 -20.59
C SER A 110 12.55 7.30 -19.28
N LEU A 111 11.51 7.30 -18.44
CA LEU A 111 11.51 7.90 -17.10
C LEU A 111 12.45 7.19 -16.12
N SER A 112 12.89 5.97 -16.43
CA SER A 112 13.88 5.23 -15.65
C SER A 112 15.18 6.03 -15.46
N SER A 113 15.56 6.86 -16.44
CA SER A 113 16.74 7.73 -16.36
C SER A 113 16.67 8.76 -15.23
N VAL A 114 15.46 9.15 -14.81
CA VAL A 114 15.23 10.09 -13.69
C VAL A 114 15.33 9.37 -12.34
N LEU A 115 14.85 8.12 -12.27
CA LEU A 115 14.73 7.36 -11.02
C LEU A 115 15.98 6.54 -10.70
N THR A 116 16.64 5.97 -11.70
CA THR A 116 17.82 5.10 -11.52
C THR A 116 18.96 5.78 -10.74
N PRO A 117 19.28 7.08 -10.98
CA PRO A 117 20.29 7.77 -10.18
C PRO A 117 19.94 7.83 -8.68
N LYS A 118 18.65 7.82 -8.32
CA LYS A 118 18.19 7.82 -6.92
C LYS A 118 18.44 6.48 -6.22
N PHE A 119 18.58 5.39 -6.97
CA PHE A 119 18.87 4.04 -6.43
C PHE A 119 20.37 3.73 -6.38
N SER A 120 21.22 4.67 -6.78
CA SER A 120 22.67 4.47 -6.89
C SER A 120 23.43 4.86 -5.61
N GLY A 121 22.75 5.39 -4.60
CA GLY A 121 23.33 5.76 -3.31
C GLY A 121 23.12 4.70 -2.23
N ASN A 122 23.83 4.85 -1.11
CA ASN A 122 23.71 3.92 0.03
C ASN A 122 22.32 3.95 0.68
N GLY A 123 21.54 5.02 0.50
CA GLY A 123 20.24 5.20 1.13
C GLY A 123 19.20 5.79 0.18
N LEU A 124 17.94 5.42 0.41
CA LEU A 124 16.77 5.95 -0.30
C LEU A 124 15.67 6.35 0.68
N ASP A 125 15.34 7.64 0.72
CA ASP A 125 14.22 8.18 1.49
C ASP A 125 12.94 8.16 0.64
N VAL A 126 11.97 7.34 1.05
CA VAL A 126 10.68 7.17 0.37
C VAL A 126 9.54 7.56 1.30
N MET A 127 8.63 8.39 0.82
CA MET A 127 7.44 8.80 1.56
C MET A 127 6.15 8.33 0.90
N PHE A 128 5.19 7.88 1.70
CA PHE A 128 3.85 7.48 1.26
C PHE A 128 2.81 8.33 1.98
N LEU A 129 2.20 9.26 1.24
CA LEU A 129 1.17 10.18 1.73
C LEU A 129 -0.21 9.53 1.57
N GLY A 130 -0.90 9.28 2.69
CA GLY A 130 -2.10 8.44 2.73
C GLY A 130 -1.78 6.96 2.50
N GLY A 131 -0.63 6.49 3.00
CA GLY A 131 -0.11 5.15 2.71
C GLY A 131 -0.84 4.00 3.42
N GLY A 132 -1.70 4.30 4.40
CA GLY A 132 -2.45 3.32 5.18
C GLY A 132 -1.57 2.19 5.72
N PRO A 133 -1.94 0.91 5.50
CA PRO A 133 -1.19 -0.25 6.03
C PRO A 133 0.14 -0.54 5.30
N GLY A 134 0.55 0.29 4.33
CA GLY A 134 1.81 0.12 3.59
C GLY A 134 1.68 -0.64 2.27
N ASN A 135 0.48 -0.79 1.70
CA ASN A 135 0.28 -1.55 0.46
C ASN A 135 1.08 -1.00 -0.73
N ASP A 136 1.20 0.33 -0.80
CA ASP A 136 1.96 1.02 -1.83
C ASP A 136 3.46 0.78 -1.65
N PHE A 137 3.91 0.68 -0.39
CA PHE A 137 5.28 0.30 -0.06
C PHE A 137 5.59 -1.15 -0.50
N VAL A 138 4.70 -2.11 -0.25
CA VAL A 138 4.86 -3.48 -0.76
C VAL A 138 4.95 -3.50 -2.29
N GLY A 139 4.12 -2.71 -2.97
CA GLY A 139 4.14 -2.61 -4.44
C GLY A 139 5.44 -1.99 -4.96
N PHE A 140 5.93 -0.96 -4.26
CA PHE A 140 7.23 -0.34 -4.53
C PHE A 140 8.38 -1.33 -4.37
N LEU A 141 8.42 -2.10 -3.29
CA LEU A 141 9.45 -3.14 -3.10
C LEU A 141 9.42 -4.18 -4.22
N ASN A 142 8.23 -4.66 -4.61
CA ASN A 142 8.12 -5.60 -5.73
C ASN A 142 8.67 -5.03 -7.05
N ALA A 143 8.44 -3.74 -7.33
CA ALA A 143 8.97 -3.08 -8.51
C ALA A 143 10.49 -2.83 -8.43
N LEU A 144 11.00 -2.58 -7.23
CA LEU A 144 12.41 -2.28 -6.96
C LEU A 144 13.28 -3.54 -6.98
N TYR A 145 12.69 -4.73 -6.82
CA TYR A 145 13.44 -5.98 -6.83
C TYR A 145 14.24 -6.16 -8.14
N GLY A 146 15.53 -6.53 -8.01
CA GLY A 146 16.49 -6.60 -9.12
C GLY A 146 17.10 -5.25 -9.55
N LYS A 147 16.61 -4.12 -9.02
CA LYS A 147 17.12 -2.76 -9.30
C LYS A 147 17.80 -2.10 -8.10
N HIS A 148 17.89 -2.79 -6.95
CA HIS A 148 18.42 -2.28 -5.68
C HIS A 148 19.89 -2.64 -5.40
N LYS A 149 20.67 -3.06 -6.41
CA LYS A 149 22.03 -3.63 -6.20
C LYS A 149 23.01 -2.77 -5.39
N ASN A 150 22.82 -1.45 -5.37
CA ASN A 150 23.71 -0.51 -4.67
C ASN A 150 23.05 0.12 -3.42
N LEU A 151 21.82 -0.31 -3.10
CA LEU A 151 21.05 0.28 -2.03
C LEU A 151 21.24 -0.52 -0.75
N LEU A 152 21.74 0.12 0.31
CA LEU A 152 21.94 -0.52 1.61
C LEU A 152 20.82 -0.21 2.60
N TYR A 153 20.19 0.97 2.45
CA TYR A 153 19.16 1.46 3.35
C TYR A 153 17.94 1.98 2.59
N ILE A 154 16.74 1.63 3.05
CA ILE A 154 15.49 2.29 2.64
C ILE A 154 14.87 2.92 3.89
N TYR A 155 14.81 4.24 3.91
CA TYR A 155 14.08 4.98 4.93
C TYR A 155 12.65 5.20 4.43
N VAL A 156 11.72 4.42 4.95
CA VAL A 156 10.32 4.50 4.53
C VAL A 156 9.51 5.28 5.57
N THR A 157 8.84 6.34 5.11
CA THR A 157 7.92 7.12 5.94
C THR A 157 6.50 6.99 5.42
N VAL A 158 5.58 6.51 6.24
CA VAL A 158 4.14 6.53 5.96
C VAL A 158 3.52 7.70 6.71
N VAL A 159 2.70 8.48 6.02
CA VAL A 159 1.95 9.60 6.60
C VAL A 159 0.47 9.29 6.44
N ASP A 160 -0.27 9.19 7.53
CA ASP A 160 -1.71 8.94 7.52
C ASP A 160 -2.35 9.50 8.78
N ARG A 161 -3.61 9.92 8.72
CA ARG A 161 -4.37 10.46 9.86
C ARG A 161 -4.99 9.39 10.75
N LYS A 162 -4.96 8.13 10.30
CA LYS A 162 -5.56 7.00 11.02
C LYS A 162 -4.44 6.22 11.70
N THR A 163 -4.28 6.43 13.01
CA THR A 163 -3.17 5.88 13.79
C THR A 163 -3.20 4.36 13.90
N GLY A 164 -4.38 3.73 13.78
CA GLY A 164 -4.49 2.27 13.73
C GLY A 164 -3.69 1.63 12.58
N TRP A 165 -3.38 2.38 11.52
CA TRP A 165 -2.50 1.89 10.45
C TRP A 165 -1.05 1.69 10.87
N ASN A 166 -0.56 2.41 11.89
CA ASN A 166 0.83 2.29 12.31
C ASN A 166 1.17 0.84 12.72
N ASN A 167 0.31 0.23 13.54
CA ASN A 167 0.50 -1.15 13.98
C ASN A 167 0.45 -2.12 12.79
N ILE A 168 -0.48 -1.90 11.86
CA ILE A 168 -0.59 -2.74 10.66
C ILE A 168 0.65 -2.60 9.77
N PHE A 169 1.13 -1.38 9.55
CA PHE A 169 2.30 -1.10 8.74
C PHE A 169 3.57 -1.74 9.31
N LEU A 170 3.76 -1.68 10.64
CA LEU A 170 4.87 -2.36 11.30
C LEU A 170 4.77 -3.89 11.15
N LYS A 171 3.56 -4.45 11.26
CA LYS A 171 3.32 -5.88 11.02
C LYS A 171 3.54 -6.27 9.56
N THR A 172 3.16 -5.43 8.59
CA THR A 172 3.48 -5.62 7.17
C THR A 172 4.99 -5.75 6.97
N ILE A 173 5.79 -4.90 7.62
CA ILE A 173 7.26 -4.95 7.51
C ILE A 173 7.85 -6.18 8.20
N GLU A 174 7.38 -6.50 9.41
CA GLU A 174 7.79 -7.71 10.13
C GLU A 174 7.52 -8.95 9.27
N LYS A 175 6.32 -9.04 8.69
CA LYS A 175 5.92 -10.16 7.83
C LYS A 175 6.78 -10.27 6.57
N LEU A 176 7.12 -9.15 5.94
CA LEU A 176 8.01 -9.15 4.79
C LEU A 176 9.42 -9.64 5.13
N LYS A 177 9.93 -9.31 6.32
CA LYS A 177 11.26 -9.73 6.81
C LYS A 177 11.39 -11.23 7.02
N GLU A 178 10.28 -11.97 7.16
CA GLU A 178 10.30 -13.43 7.27
C GLU A 178 10.82 -14.13 6.00
N GLY A 179 10.80 -13.44 4.84
CA GLY A 179 11.49 -13.90 3.61
C GLY A 179 10.62 -14.66 2.59
N ASP A 180 9.44 -15.14 2.98
CA ASP A 180 8.70 -16.16 2.20
C ASP A 180 7.65 -15.63 1.21
N TYR A 181 7.59 -14.32 0.96
CA TYR A 181 6.48 -13.69 0.22
C TYR A 181 6.88 -13.05 -1.12
N GLY A 182 7.85 -13.65 -1.80
CA GLY A 182 8.24 -13.24 -3.16
C GLY A 182 9.20 -12.03 -3.20
N PRO A 183 9.21 -11.26 -4.31
CA PRO A 183 10.23 -10.23 -4.56
C PRO A 183 10.34 -9.17 -3.45
N SER A 184 9.21 -8.72 -2.88
CA SER A 184 9.24 -7.72 -1.80
C SER A 184 9.94 -8.20 -0.54
N SER A 185 9.81 -9.48 -0.19
CA SER A 185 10.49 -10.06 0.99
C SER A 185 11.98 -10.19 0.77
N ARG A 186 12.40 -10.58 -0.43
CA ARG A 186 13.82 -10.79 -0.76
C ARG A 186 14.66 -9.51 -0.71
N ILE A 187 14.05 -8.33 -0.84
CA ILE A 187 14.78 -7.06 -0.67
C ILE A 187 15.41 -6.96 0.74
N PHE A 188 14.78 -7.54 1.76
CA PHE A 188 15.30 -7.49 3.13
C PHE A 188 16.55 -8.33 3.36
N GLU A 189 16.93 -9.19 2.40
CA GLU A 189 18.19 -9.95 2.44
C GLU A 189 19.40 -9.02 2.27
N ASP A 190 19.26 -8.01 1.39
CA ASP A 190 20.35 -7.11 1.00
C ASP A 190 20.18 -5.69 1.56
N VAL A 191 18.95 -5.28 1.91
CA VAL A 191 18.59 -3.89 2.21
C VAL A 191 17.98 -3.76 3.59
N CYS A 192 18.54 -2.84 4.40
CA CYS A 192 17.98 -2.47 5.68
C CYS A 192 16.82 -1.48 5.50
N VAL A 193 15.59 -1.94 5.73
CA VAL A 193 14.39 -1.07 5.73
C VAL A 193 14.13 -0.51 7.12
N ILE A 194 14.07 0.82 7.21
CA ILE A 194 13.87 1.58 8.44
C ILE A 194 12.53 2.33 8.35
N PRO A 195 11.49 1.85 9.05
CA PRO A 195 10.18 2.50 9.01
C PRO A 195 10.04 3.69 9.93
N THR A 196 9.18 4.62 9.51
CA THR A 196 8.65 5.72 10.31
C THR A 196 7.18 5.90 9.95
N PHE A 197 6.34 6.15 10.94
CA PHE A 197 4.94 6.53 10.73
C PHE A 197 4.72 7.93 11.31
N ILE A 198 4.06 8.80 10.55
CA ILE A 198 3.68 10.15 10.98
C ILE A 198 2.15 10.22 10.98
N ASP A 199 1.58 10.40 12.16
CA ASP A 199 0.16 10.73 12.32
C ASP A 199 -0.05 12.20 11.91
N PHE A 200 -0.73 12.41 10.78
CA PHE A 200 -0.99 13.75 10.27
C PHE A 200 -2.17 13.76 9.28
N ASP A 201 -3.11 14.69 9.46
CA ASP A 201 -4.15 14.96 8.47
C ASP A 201 -3.61 15.87 7.37
N LEU A 202 -3.34 15.30 6.20
CA LEU A 202 -2.87 16.01 5.01
C LEU A 202 -3.83 17.11 4.53
N LYS A 203 -5.10 17.13 4.98
CA LYS A 203 -6.05 18.21 4.69
C LYS A 203 -5.90 19.40 5.65
N ASN A 204 -5.28 19.20 6.81
CA ASN A 204 -5.13 20.24 7.81
C ASN A 204 -3.88 21.08 7.53
N SER A 205 -4.04 22.18 6.79
CA SER A 205 -2.96 23.12 6.49
C SER A 205 -2.52 23.99 7.68
N VAL A 206 -3.27 23.97 8.78
CA VAL A 206 -3.01 24.82 9.97
C VAL A 206 -1.97 24.19 10.89
N GLU A 207 -1.86 22.86 10.89
CA GLU A 207 -0.88 22.16 11.72
C GLU A 207 0.52 22.22 11.10
N GLN A 208 1.41 22.98 11.74
CA GLN A 208 2.83 22.93 11.41
C GLN A 208 3.45 21.67 12.03
N ASN A 209 3.70 20.65 11.20
CA ASN A 209 4.47 19.49 11.59
C ASN A 209 5.89 19.59 10.99
N ASP A 210 6.85 20.07 11.77
CA ASP A 210 8.21 20.28 11.30
C ASP A 210 8.91 18.96 10.93
N ASN A 211 8.60 17.86 11.62
CA ASN A 211 9.10 16.54 11.25
C ASN A 211 8.60 16.13 9.84
N LEU A 212 7.32 16.33 9.55
CA LEU A 212 6.75 16.08 8.22
C LEU A 212 7.42 16.96 7.16
N LYS A 213 7.60 18.27 7.42
CA LYS A 213 8.28 19.18 6.50
C LYS A 213 9.71 18.74 6.21
N THR A 214 10.48 18.40 7.24
CA THR A 214 11.86 17.93 7.10
C THR A 214 11.91 16.62 6.31
N LYS A 215 11.01 15.68 6.58
CA LYS A 215 10.93 14.42 5.83
C LYS A 215 10.59 14.68 4.35
N LEU A 216 9.61 15.53 4.07
CA LEU A 216 9.23 15.91 2.69
C LEU A 216 10.37 16.57 1.93
N GLN A 217 11.13 17.46 2.58
CA GLN A 217 12.30 18.12 1.97
C GLN A 217 13.43 17.15 1.61
N ASN A 218 13.59 16.09 2.41
CA ASN A 218 14.64 15.09 2.22
C ASN A 218 14.19 13.88 1.39
N ALA A 219 12.89 13.76 1.08
CA ALA A 219 12.36 12.63 0.34
C ALA A 219 12.96 12.54 -1.07
N SER A 220 13.51 11.38 -1.41
CA SER A 220 13.95 11.09 -2.78
C SER A 220 12.77 10.76 -3.69
N ILE A 221 11.75 10.10 -3.14
CA ILE A 221 10.52 9.73 -3.85
C ILE A 221 9.32 9.96 -2.91
N VAL A 222 8.28 10.62 -3.43
CA VAL A 222 7.01 10.82 -2.72
C VAL A 222 5.91 10.13 -3.51
N PHE A 223 5.17 9.28 -2.82
CA PHE A 223 3.97 8.61 -3.31
C PHE A 223 2.73 9.31 -2.78
N LEU A 224 1.82 9.64 -3.69
CA LEU A 224 0.48 10.12 -3.40
C LEU A 224 -0.49 9.29 -4.23
N VAL A 225 -0.88 8.13 -3.72
CA VAL A 225 -1.64 7.12 -4.47
C VAL A 225 -3.05 7.01 -3.89
N LYS A 226 -4.08 7.07 -4.74
CA LYS A 226 -5.51 7.02 -4.34
C LYS A 226 -5.95 8.13 -3.37
N PHE A 227 -5.11 9.10 -3.07
CA PHE A 227 -5.50 10.22 -2.20
C PHE A 227 -6.66 11.01 -2.80
N LEU A 228 -6.60 11.27 -4.12
CA LEU A 228 -7.65 12.02 -4.82
C LEU A 228 -9.02 11.32 -4.80
N SER A 229 -9.11 10.00 -4.58
CA SER A 229 -10.43 9.37 -4.45
C SER A 229 -11.13 9.67 -3.12
N HIS A 230 -10.41 10.26 -2.15
CA HIS A 230 -10.89 10.60 -0.81
C HIS A 230 -10.91 12.13 -0.54
N VAL A 231 -10.53 12.91 -1.55
CA VAL A 231 -10.64 14.37 -1.55
C VAL A 231 -11.94 14.72 -2.27
N SER A 232 -12.75 15.59 -1.66
CA SER A 232 -14.01 15.99 -2.29
C SER A 232 -13.73 16.75 -3.58
N ASP A 233 -14.65 16.70 -4.54
CA ASP A 233 -14.44 17.41 -5.80
C ASP A 233 -14.31 18.92 -5.60
N ASN A 234 -14.99 19.47 -4.59
CA ASN A 234 -14.82 20.87 -4.18
C ASN A 234 -13.38 21.15 -3.73
N ASP A 235 -12.80 20.31 -2.89
CA ASP A 235 -11.43 20.47 -2.41
C ASP A 235 -10.42 20.34 -3.56
N LYS A 236 -10.65 19.42 -4.51
CA LYS A 236 -9.80 19.29 -5.71
C LYS A 236 -9.85 20.56 -6.55
N LEU A 237 -11.04 21.10 -6.78
CA LEU A 237 -11.23 22.30 -7.59
C LEU A 237 -10.54 23.51 -6.97
N LEU A 238 -10.55 23.65 -5.64
CA LEU A 238 -9.83 24.72 -4.94
C LEU A 238 -8.31 24.66 -5.19
N VAL A 239 -7.72 23.46 -5.28
CA VAL A 239 -6.28 23.29 -5.53
C VAL A 239 -5.92 23.49 -7.02
N LEU A 240 -6.85 23.27 -7.94
CA LEU A 240 -6.63 23.41 -9.38
C LEU A 240 -6.87 24.83 -9.92
N GLN A 241 -7.32 25.77 -9.08
CA GLN A 241 -7.53 27.18 -9.45
C GLN A 241 -6.24 28.02 -9.46
N ILE A 242 -5.07 27.37 -9.55
CA ILE A 242 -3.75 28.02 -9.61
C ILE A 242 -3.38 28.33 -11.06
#